data_AF-A0A8K0P9H3-F1
#
_entry.id   AF-A0A8K0P9H3-F1
#
_cell.length_a   1.000
_cell.length_b   1.000
_cell.length_c   1.000
_cell.angle_alpha   90.00
_cell.angle_beta   90.00
_cell.angle_gamma   90.00
#
_symmetry.space_group_name_H-M   'P 1'
#
loop_
_entity.id
_entity.type
_entity.pdbx_description
1 polymer ?
#
loop_
_entity_poly.entity_id
_entity_poly.type
_entity_poly.pdbx_seq_one_letter_code
_entity_poly.pdbx_strand_id
1 'polypeptide(L)'
;MGFRNFVRMSPVDFECLLEMFGPRISKKETNFRVPVSATNRLAVTLRFLIIFEFLPEVCTAITIALRTKSGLPEEIIREMRPDAGIPPRLYGLLKIHKDGVPLRPIVSTTNSPTYNLAKYLASLLSPLVGHCEHQLN
;
A
#
# COMPACT_ATOMS: atom_id res chain seq x y z
N MET A 1 7.02 23.17 -0.12
CA MET A 1 7.28 22.17 -1.18
C MET A 1 6.75 20.81 -0.73
N GLY A 2 5.48 20.44 -0.78
CA GLY A 2 4.29 20.95 -1.45
C GLY A 2 3.55 19.69 -1.93
N PHE A 3 2.47 19.27 -1.26
CA PHE A 3 1.76 17.99 -1.48
C PHE A 3 1.49 17.66 -2.97
N ARG A 4 1.41 18.67 -3.85
CA ARG A 4 1.40 18.55 -5.32
C ARG A 4 2.34 17.48 -5.89
N ASN A 5 3.63 17.48 -5.52
CA ASN A 5 4.60 16.52 -6.07
C ASN A 5 4.43 15.10 -5.47
N PHE A 6 3.80 15.02 -4.30
CA PHE A 6 3.61 13.76 -3.59
C PHE A 6 2.42 13.00 -4.15
N VAL A 7 1.25 13.63 -4.27
CA VAL A 7 0.02 12.98 -4.76
C VAL A 7 -0.25 13.20 -6.26
N ARG A 8 0.66 13.84 -7.01
CA ARG A 8 0.54 14.10 -8.47
C ARG A 8 -0.85 14.61 -8.89
N MET A 9 -1.48 15.41 -8.04
CA MET A 9 -2.79 16.01 -8.27
C MET A 9 -2.79 17.47 -7.84
N SER A 10 -3.77 18.24 -8.30
CA SER A 10 -3.90 19.63 -7.88
C SER A 10 -4.30 19.68 -6.39
N PRO A 11 -3.91 20.74 -5.65
CA PRO A 11 -4.35 20.96 -4.28
C PRO A 11 -5.87 21.00 -4.18
N VAL A 12 -6.54 21.58 -5.20
CA VAL A 12 -8.00 21.68 -5.24
C VAL A 12 -8.63 20.30 -5.28
N ASP A 13 -8.17 19.42 -6.17
CA ASP A 13 -8.69 18.05 -6.25
C ASP A 13 -8.42 17.27 -4.95
N PHE A 14 -7.25 17.48 -4.36
CA PHE A 14 -6.91 16.85 -3.08
C PHE A 14 -7.82 17.32 -1.94
N GLU A 15 -8.11 18.61 -1.85
CA GLU A 15 -9.03 19.16 -0.85
C GLU A 15 -10.46 18.65 -1.08
N CYS A 16 -10.96 18.59 -2.33
CA CYS A 16 -12.25 17.99 -2.65
C CYS A 16 -12.35 16.53 -2.18
N LEU A 17 -11.29 15.74 -2.38
CA LEU A 17 -11.23 14.37 -1.87
C LEU A 17 -11.17 14.34 -0.34
N LEU A 18 -10.44 15.28 0.29
CA LEU A 18 -10.34 15.39 1.74
C LEU A 18 -11.68 15.76 2.38
N GLU A 19 -12.49 16.61 1.75
CA GLU A 19 -13.83 16.94 2.23
C GLU A 19 -14.76 15.72 2.20
N MET A 20 -14.75 14.95 1.11
CA MET A 20 -15.58 13.75 0.97
C MET A 20 -15.17 12.62 1.95
N PHE A 21 -13.87 12.35 2.05
CA PHE A 21 -13.37 11.16 2.74
C PHE A 21 -12.85 11.46 4.14
N GLY A 22 -12.44 12.71 4.41
CA GLY A 22 -11.85 13.15 5.68
C GLY A 22 -12.66 12.75 6.90
N PRO A 23 -13.97 13.06 6.97
CA PRO A 23 -14.81 12.65 8.08
C PRO A 23 -14.86 11.14 8.29
N ARG A 24 -14.77 10.35 7.20
CA ARG A 24 -14.86 8.88 7.24
C ARG A 24 -13.56 8.19 7.62
N ILE A 25 -12.42 8.84 7.38
CA ILE A 25 -11.07 8.29 7.66
C ILE A 25 -10.40 8.92 8.88
N SER A 26 -10.98 9.98 9.45
CA SER A 26 -10.52 10.59 10.69
C SER A 26 -10.55 9.59 11.85
N LYS A 27 -9.59 9.75 12.77
CA LYS A 27 -9.50 8.94 13.98
C LYS A 27 -9.65 9.85 15.20
N LYS A 28 -10.35 9.35 16.22
CA LYS A 28 -10.42 10.00 17.54
C LYS A 28 -9.03 10.02 18.19
N GLU A 29 -8.70 11.13 18.84
CA GLU A 29 -7.57 11.25 19.77
C GLU A 29 -7.78 10.31 20.96
N THR A 30 -6.69 9.69 21.43
CA THR A 30 -6.71 8.79 22.59
C THR A 30 -5.45 8.97 23.41
N ASN A 31 -5.50 8.64 24.70
CA ASN A 31 -4.34 8.74 25.61
C ASN A 31 -3.12 7.90 25.18
N PHE A 32 -3.32 6.90 24.30
CA PHE A 32 -2.25 6.00 23.87
C PHE A 32 -1.45 6.52 22.68
N ARG A 33 -2.05 7.40 21.86
CA ARG A 33 -1.43 7.87 20.61
C ARG A 33 -2.20 9.03 19.99
N VAL A 34 -1.43 9.99 19.46
CA VAL A 34 -1.91 11.00 18.51
C VAL A 34 -2.24 10.36 17.14
N PRO A 35 -3.50 10.29 16.69
CA PRO A 35 -3.90 9.86 15.36
C PRO A 35 -3.17 10.63 14.25
N VAL A 36 -2.78 9.85 13.23
CA VAL A 36 -2.36 10.42 11.95
C VAL A 36 -3.53 11.19 11.35
N SER A 37 -3.30 12.44 10.98
CA SER A 37 -4.33 13.32 10.39
C SER A 37 -4.96 12.71 9.14
N ALA A 38 -6.24 13.04 8.89
CA ALA A 38 -6.94 12.58 7.69
C ALA A 38 -6.20 12.96 6.39
N THR A 39 -5.60 14.15 6.35
CA THR A 39 -4.73 14.63 5.27
C THR A 39 -3.58 13.67 4.99
N ASN A 40 -2.78 13.32 6.01
CA ASN A 40 -1.64 12.43 5.84
C ASN A 40 -2.10 11.02 5.47
N ARG A 41 -3.22 10.55 6.02
CA ARG A 41 -3.82 9.25 5.68
C ARG A 41 -4.22 9.20 4.20
N LEU A 42 -4.95 10.21 3.74
CA LEU A 42 -5.40 10.30 2.36
C LEU A 42 -4.20 10.42 1.40
N ALA A 43 -3.24 11.28 1.71
CA ALA A 43 -2.08 11.48 0.86
C ALA A 43 -1.21 10.23 0.71
N VAL A 44 -0.95 9.51 1.80
CA VAL A 44 -0.20 8.24 1.74
C VAL A 44 -0.97 7.19 0.93
N THR A 45 -2.30 7.14 1.08
CA THR A 45 -3.15 6.22 0.32
C THR A 45 -3.11 6.54 -1.18
N LEU A 46 -3.26 7.82 -1.56
CA LEU A 46 -3.20 8.26 -2.95
C LEU A 46 -1.81 8.05 -3.54
N ARG A 47 -0.74 8.37 -2.79
CA ARG A 47 0.63 8.09 -3.21
C ARG A 47 0.81 6.62 -3.55
N PHE A 48 0.32 5.73 -2.69
CA PHE A 48 0.40 4.29 -2.92
C PHE A 48 -0.36 3.88 -4.18
N LEU A 49 -1.60 4.34 -4.37
CA LEU A 49 -2.40 4.02 -5.55
C LEU A 49 -1.76 4.51 -6.86
N ILE A 50 -1.17 5.70 -6.86
CA ILE A 50 -0.50 6.28 -8.04
C ILE A 50 0.79 5.54 -8.38
N ILE A 51 1.54 5.08 -7.37
CA ILE A 51 2.73 4.24 -7.60
C ILE A 51 2.33 2.96 -8.33
N PHE A 52 1.14 2.42 -8.08
CA PHE A 52 0.67 1.20 -8.75
C PHE A 52 0.37 1.31 -10.24
N GLU A 53 0.06 2.50 -10.73
CA GLU A 53 -0.05 2.74 -12.17
C GLU A 53 1.32 2.61 -12.86
N PHE A 54 2.40 3.00 -12.18
CA PHE A 54 3.79 2.91 -12.65
C PHE A 54 4.52 1.62 -12.24
N LEU A 55 3.91 0.80 -11.38
CA LEU A 55 4.51 -0.45 -10.92
C LEU A 55 4.72 -1.52 -12.01
N PRO A 56 3.95 -1.62 -13.11
CA PRO A 56 4.24 -2.60 -14.17
C PRO A 56 5.64 -2.44 -14.78
N GLU A 57 6.08 -1.19 -15.00
CA GLU A 57 7.38 -0.86 -15.56
C GLU A 57 8.51 -1.19 -14.57
N VAL A 58 8.31 -0.81 -13.31
CA VAL A 58 9.24 -1.12 -12.21
C VAL A 58 9.33 -2.64 -11.97
N CYS A 59 8.20 -3.35 -11.97
CA CYS A 59 8.14 -4.82 -11.90
C CYS A 59 8.92 -5.46 -13.03
N THR A 60 8.75 -4.97 -14.26
CA THR A 60 9.46 -5.48 -15.43
C THR A 60 10.97 -5.25 -15.27
N ALA A 61 11.38 -4.06 -14.83
CA ALA A 61 12.79 -3.74 -14.57
C ALA A 61 13.40 -4.62 -13.47
N ILE A 62 12.68 -4.82 -12.36
CA ILE A 62 13.11 -5.69 -11.26
C ILE A 62 13.19 -7.15 -11.72
N THR A 63 12.21 -7.65 -12.49
CA THR A 63 12.24 -9.01 -13.03
C THR A 63 13.44 -9.23 -13.95
N ILE A 64 13.77 -8.24 -14.80
CA ILE A 64 14.97 -8.27 -15.65
C ILE A 64 16.25 -8.25 -14.79
N ALA A 65 16.29 -7.42 -13.75
CA ALA A 65 17.43 -7.34 -12.84
C ALA A 65 17.63 -8.66 -12.07
N LEU A 66 16.56 -9.28 -11.59
CA LEU A 66 16.61 -10.59 -10.94
C LEU A 66 17.09 -11.66 -11.90
N ARG A 67 16.56 -11.71 -13.14
CA ARG A 67 17.01 -12.68 -14.16
C ARG A 67 18.50 -12.57 -14.47
N THR A 68 19.03 -11.35 -14.48
CA THR A 68 20.42 -11.10 -14.87
C THR A 68 21.42 -11.21 -13.71
N LYS A 69 21.00 -11.05 -12.45
CA LYS A 69 21.92 -10.88 -11.31
C LYS A 69 21.66 -11.75 -10.08
N SER A 70 20.53 -12.44 -9.97
CA SER A 70 20.12 -13.04 -8.69
C SER A 70 20.57 -14.48 -8.45
N GLY A 71 21.00 -15.21 -9.49
CA GLY A 71 21.32 -16.64 -9.37
C GLY A 71 20.14 -17.52 -8.94
N LEU A 72 18.90 -16.99 -8.99
CA LEU A 72 17.70 -17.72 -8.60
C LEU A 72 17.33 -18.78 -9.64
N PRO A 73 16.72 -19.91 -9.22
CA PRO A 73 16.18 -20.89 -10.15
C PRO A 73 15.15 -20.26 -11.09
N GLU A 74 15.19 -20.63 -12.38
CA GLU A 74 14.30 -20.04 -13.39
C GLU A 74 12.81 -20.31 -13.14
N GLU A 75 12.49 -21.36 -12.40
CA GLU A 75 11.11 -21.63 -11.97
C GLU A 75 10.56 -20.49 -11.11
N ILE A 76 11.34 -20.01 -10.14
CA ILE A 76 10.94 -18.90 -9.26
C ILE A 76 10.86 -17.60 -10.06
N ILE A 77 11.80 -17.35 -10.98
CA ILE A 77 11.79 -16.18 -11.86
C ILE A 77 10.52 -16.17 -12.73
N ARG A 78 10.11 -17.33 -13.25
CA ARG A 78 8.90 -17.48 -14.05
C ARG A 78 7.64 -17.23 -13.23
N GLU A 79 7.59 -17.70 -11.99
CA GLU A 79 6.48 -17.42 -11.07
C GLU A 79 6.39 -15.94 -10.67
N MET A 80 7.52 -15.26 -10.55
CA MET A 80 7.59 -13.83 -10.22
C MET A 80 7.24 -12.91 -11.39
N ARG A 81 7.02 -13.45 -12.60
CA ARG A 81 6.65 -12.64 -13.77
C ARG A 81 5.35 -11.86 -13.48
N PRO A 82 5.30 -10.56 -13.78
CA PRO A 82 4.06 -9.82 -13.68
C PRO A 82 3.02 -10.43 -14.62
N ASP A 83 1.93 -10.93 -14.04
CA ASP A 83 0.71 -11.27 -14.79
C ASP A 83 0.04 -9.96 -15.27
N ALA A 84 -0.91 -10.04 -16.21
CA ALA A 84 -1.77 -8.93 -16.60
C ALA A 84 -2.59 -8.47 -15.38
N GLY A 85 -1.95 -7.69 -14.53
CA GLY A 85 -2.35 -7.52 -13.14
C GLY A 85 -3.54 -6.60 -13.01
N ILE A 86 -4.41 -6.94 -12.07
CA ILE A 86 -5.53 -6.08 -11.69
C ILE A 86 -4.94 -4.89 -10.90
N PRO A 87 -5.24 -3.63 -11.28
CA PRO A 87 -4.87 -2.48 -10.46
C PRO A 87 -5.40 -2.63 -9.03
N PRO A 88 -4.67 -2.15 -8.01
CA PRO A 88 -5.12 -2.29 -6.64
C PRO A 88 -6.48 -1.65 -6.42
N ARG A 89 -7.28 -2.30 -5.58
CA ARG A 89 -8.60 -1.82 -5.23
C ARG A 89 -8.56 -1.16 -3.87
N LEU A 90 -8.94 0.11 -3.82
CA LEU A 90 -9.22 0.80 -2.56
C LEU A 90 -10.67 0.52 -2.16
N TYR A 91 -10.86 -0.07 -0.98
CA TYR A 91 -12.17 -0.22 -0.37
C TYR A 91 -12.10 0.09 1.13
N GLY A 92 -13.25 0.28 1.77
CA GLY A 92 -13.32 0.59 3.19
C GLY A 92 -14.04 -0.51 3.96
N LEU A 93 -13.44 -0.98 5.05
CA LEU A 93 -14.11 -1.85 6.03
C LEU A 93 -14.68 -1.01 7.16
N LEU A 94 -15.96 -1.19 7.48
CA LEU A 94 -16.60 -0.48 8.58
C LEU A 94 -16.04 -0.93 9.93
N LYS A 95 -15.71 0.02 10.80
CA LYS A 95 -15.37 -0.28 12.19
C LYS A 95 -16.63 -0.26 13.05
N ILE A 96 -17.41 -1.35 12.97
CA ILE A 96 -18.71 -1.51 13.65
C ILE A 96 -18.65 -1.35 15.17
N HIS A 97 -17.48 -1.53 15.78
CA HIS A 97 -17.24 -1.35 17.22
C HIS A 97 -16.92 0.10 17.63
N LYS A 98 -17.04 1.08 16.73
CA LYS A 98 -16.74 2.49 17.01
C LYS A 98 -17.92 3.38 16.64
N ASP A 99 -18.19 4.39 17.49
CA ASP A 99 -19.24 5.38 17.21
C ASP A 99 -18.98 6.11 15.89
N GLY A 100 -20.05 6.39 15.15
CA GLY A 100 -19.99 6.96 13.81
C GLY A 100 -19.49 5.99 12.74
N VAL A 101 -19.19 4.74 13.11
CA VAL A 101 -18.80 3.62 12.24
C VAL A 101 -17.78 4.03 11.17
N PRO A 102 -16.62 4.60 11.56
CA PRO A 102 -15.63 5.10 10.61
C PRO A 102 -15.09 3.97 9.72
N LEU A 103 -14.70 4.32 8.49
CA LEU A 103 -14.12 3.36 7.56
C LEU A 103 -12.64 3.10 7.91
N ARG A 104 -12.22 1.86 7.68
CA ARG A 104 -10.83 1.45 7.59
C ARG A 104 -10.51 1.29 6.11
N PRO A 105 -9.86 2.29 5.48
CA PRO A 105 -9.37 2.14 4.12
C PRO A 105 -8.40 0.96 4.05
N ILE A 106 -8.63 0.06 3.09
CA ILE A 106 -7.82 -1.09 2.75
C ILE A 106 -7.49 -0.95 1.27
N VAL A 107 -6.20 -1.08 0.93
CA VAL A 107 -5.78 -1.26 -0.45
C VAL A 107 -5.49 -2.73 -0.64
N SER A 108 -6.25 -3.40 -1.51
CA SER A 108 -5.94 -4.76 -1.93
C SER A 108 -5.06 -4.73 -3.17
N THR A 109 -3.91 -5.40 -3.07
CA THR A 109 -2.96 -5.61 -4.17
C THR A 109 -2.97 -7.07 -4.62
N THR A 110 -4.05 -7.81 -4.34
CA THR A 110 -4.18 -9.20 -4.80
C THR A 110 -4.23 -9.22 -6.31
N ASN A 111 -3.45 -10.13 -6.92
CA ASN A 111 -3.30 -10.23 -8.38
C ASN A 111 -2.76 -8.96 -9.05
N SER A 112 -2.07 -8.08 -8.31
CA SER A 112 -1.32 -6.97 -8.91
C SER A 112 -0.05 -7.46 -9.59
N PRO A 113 0.57 -6.66 -10.49
CA PRO A 113 1.83 -7.05 -11.15
C PRO A 113 2.99 -7.35 -10.18
N THR A 114 2.95 -6.77 -8.97
CA THR A 114 3.92 -7.00 -7.88
C THR A 114 3.59 -8.18 -6.97
N TYR A 115 2.42 -8.80 -7.10
CA TYR A 115 1.89 -9.70 -6.08
C TYR A 115 2.80 -10.91 -5.83
N ASN A 116 3.23 -11.60 -6.88
CA ASN A 116 4.08 -12.79 -6.75
C ASN A 116 5.47 -12.45 -6.21
N LEU A 117 6.05 -11.32 -6.63
CA LEU A 117 7.30 -10.82 -6.07
C LEU A 117 7.16 -10.51 -4.57
N ALA A 118 6.10 -9.81 -4.17
CA ALA A 118 5.85 -9.51 -2.76
C ALA A 118 5.61 -10.78 -1.93
N LYS A 119 4.90 -11.77 -2.49
CA LYS A 119 4.66 -13.08 -1.85
C LYS A 119 5.97 -13.85 -1.64
N TYR A 120 6.86 -13.84 -2.64
CA TYR A 120 8.18 -14.46 -2.53
C TYR A 120 9.06 -13.75 -1.48
N LEU A 121 9.10 -12.42 -1.49
CA LEU A 121 9.84 -11.68 -0.45
C LEU A 121 9.27 -11.96 0.95
N ALA A 122 7.95 -12.04 1.08
CA ALA A 122 7.31 -12.38 2.34
C ALA A 122 7.67 -13.80 2.81
N SER A 123 7.80 -14.78 1.91
CA SER A 123 8.22 -16.14 2.30
C SER A 123 9.67 -16.19 2.75
N LEU A 124 10.56 -15.39 2.15
CA LEU A 124 11.95 -15.24 2.61
C LEU A 124 12.05 -14.56 3.97
N LEU A 125 11.18 -13.57 4.23
CA LEU A 125 11.19 -12.81 5.49
C LEU A 125 10.40 -13.52 6.60
N SER A 126 9.45 -14.41 6.27
CA SER A 126 8.59 -15.10 7.23
C SER A 126 9.35 -15.74 8.40
N PRO A 127 10.48 -16.46 8.18
CA PRO A 127 11.27 -17.02 9.28
C PRO A 127 11.94 -15.96 10.18
N LEU A 128 12.10 -14.73 9.71
CA LEU A 128 12.72 -13.63 10.45
C LEU A 128 11.67 -12.78 11.21
N VAL A 129 10.41 -12.82 10.77
CA VAL A 129 9.31 -12.09 11.39
C VAL A 129 8.84 -12.83 12.64
N GLY A 130 9.32 -12.41 13.81
CA GLY A 130 8.98 -13.02 15.10
C GLY A 130 10.14 -13.12 16.09
N HIS A 131 11.37 -12.86 15.65
CA HIS A 131 12.59 -12.91 16.49
C HIS A 131 13.03 -11.54 17.04
N CYS A 132 12.23 -10.48 16.88
CA CYS A 132 12.55 -9.15 17.41
C CYS A 132 11.86 -8.94 18.76
N GLU A 133 12.60 -8.44 19.76
CA GLU A 133 12.17 -8.21 21.16
C GLU A 133 10.91 -7.33 21.34
N HIS A 134 10.45 -6.64 20.30
CA HIS A 134 9.36 -5.67 20.37
C HIS A 134 8.02 -6.25 19.91
N GLN A 135 7.62 -7.41 20.46
CA GLN A 135 6.25 -7.89 20.30
C GLN A 135 5.33 -7.11 21.25
N LEU A 136 4.39 -6.34 20.69
CA LEU A 136 3.24 -5.84 21.44
C LEU A 136 2.20 -6.97 21.48
N ASN A 137 2.03 -7.56 22.67
CA ASN A 137 0.96 -8.50 23.01
C ASN A 137 -0.43 -7.84 22.88
#